data_AF-A0A941PKT0-F1
#
_entry.id   AF-A0A941PKT0-F1
#
_cell.length_a   1.000
_cell.length_b   1.000
_cell.length_c   1.000
_cell.angle_alpha   90.00
_cell.angle_beta   90.00
_cell.angle_gamma   90.00
#
_symmetry.space_group_name_H-M   'P 1'
#
loop_
_entity.id
_entity.type
_entity.pdbx_description
1 polymer ?
#
loop_
_entity_poly.entity_id
_entity_poly.type
_entity_poly.pdbx_seq_one_letter_code
_entity_poly.pdbx_strand_id
1 'polypeptide(L)'
;MAKRMSFFGHGYEAFESFNAPSSIFDPSYTILPSSGTASNGKTIFSWDQAAAQITRGWPSVGWNLSLGTSLSITYAFRATAPTPMPEDTAGFSRFSAAQITATELALQQWSEVANITFT
;
A
#
# COMPACT_ATOMS: atom_id res chain seq x y z
N MET A 1 0.16 -58.17 -5.16
CA MET A 1 1.42 -58.82 -4.73
C MET A 1 2.56 -57.90 -5.15
N ALA A 2 3.42 -57.54 -4.20
CA ALA A 2 4.36 -56.42 -4.26
C ALA A 2 5.59 -56.64 -5.17
N LYS A 3 6.20 -55.55 -5.65
CA LYS A 3 7.67 -55.37 -5.70
C LYS A 3 8.01 -53.89 -5.94
N ARG A 4 8.29 -53.12 -4.88
CA ARG A 4 9.61 -52.78 -4.28
C ARG A 4 10.44 -51.78 -5.09
N MET A 5 10.56 -50.61 -4.47
CA MET A 5 11.47 -49.48 -4.64
C MET A 5 12.94 -49.85 -4.91
N SER A 6 13.60 -49.07 -5.77
CA SER A 6 15.02 -48.71 -5.62
C SER A 6 15.34 -47.42 -6.37
N PHE A 7 15.57 -46.35 -5.60
CA PHE A 7 16.34 -45.17 -6.01
C PHE A 7 17.82 -45.53 -6.05
N PHE A 8 18.57 -45.13 -7.07
CA PHE A 8 19.89 -44.47 -7.03
C PHE A 8 20.47 -44.38 -8.46
N GLY A 9 21.10 -43.25 -8.76
CA GLY A 9 21.25 -42.71 -10.12
C GLY A 9 22.31 -43.35 -11.02
N HIS A 10 22.19 -43.07 -12.31
CA HIS A 10 23.16 -42.40 -13.18
C HIS A 10 22.50 -42.24 -14.56
N GLY A 11 22.46 -41.01 -15.08
CA GLY A 11 21.95 -40.73 -16.43
C GLY A 11 20.86 -39.68 -16.45
N TYR A 12 21.09 -38.60 -17.19
CA TYR A 12 20.11 -37.59 -17.56
C TYR A 12 19.11 -38.20 -18.56
N GLU A 13 18.31 -39.18 -18.16
CA GLU A 13 17.26 -39.67 -19.04
C GLU A 13 16.10 -38.67 -19.02
N ALA A 14 15.70 -38.28 -20.22
CA ALA A 14 14.67 -37.30 -20.49
C ALA A 14 13.47 -37.52 -19.56
N PHE A 15 13.12 -36.48 -18.80
CA PHE A 15 11.78 -36.35 -18.26
C PHE A 15 10.84 -36.46 -19.46
N GLU A 16 10.23 -37.64 -19.65
CA GLU A 16 9.00 -37.71 -20.41
C GLU A 16 8.13 -36.61 -19.82
N SER A 17 7.85 -35.61 -20.64
CA SER A 17 7.11 -34.44 -20.22
C SER A 17 5.80 -34.98 -19.65
N PHE A 18 5.67 -34.98 -18.33
CA PHE A 18 4.39 -35.17 -17.69
C PHE A 18 3.57 -34.00 -18.23
N ASN A 19 2.68 -34.29 -19.18
CA ASN A 19 1.74 -33.33 -19.71
C ASN A 19 0.71 -33.06 -18.62
N ALA A 20 1.17 -32.41 -17.54
CA ALA A 20 0.29 -31.72 -16.63
C ALA A 20 -0.48 -30.74 -17.50
N PRO A 21 -1.83 -30.70 -17.41
CA PRO A 21 -2.54 -29.57 -17.98
C PRO A 21 -1.88 -28.32 -17.40
N SER A 22 -1.50 -27.40 -18.28
CA SER A 22 -0.75 -26.17 -18.00
C SER A 22 -1.47 -25.20 -17.06
N SER A 23 -2.47 -25.66 -16.31
CA SER A 23 -3.42 -24.85 -15.54
C SER A 23 -3.49 -25.18 -14.04
N ILE A 24 -2.72 -26.14 -13.52
CA ILE A 24 -2.81 -26.52 -12.08
C ILE A 24 -1.84 -25.76 -11.16
N PHE A 25 -0.91 -24.98 -11.71
CA PHE A 25 0.10 -24.22 -10.95
C PHE A 25 0.23 -22.74 -11.31
N ASP A 26 -0.68 -22.17 -12.11
CA ASP A 26 -0.71 -20.72 -12.28
C ASP A 26 -1.70 -20.13 -11.26
N PRO A 27 -1.24 -19.57 -10.12
CA PRO A 27 -2.10 -18.70 -9.34
C PRO A 27 -2.42 -17.52 -10.25
N SER A 28 -3.54 -17.59 -10.97
CA SER A 28 -3.95 -16.61 -11.97
C SER A 28 -3.94 -15.21 -11.35
N TYR A 29 -2.80 -14.51 -11.50
CA TYR A 29 -2.64 -13.17 -11.00
C TYR A 29 -3.37 -12.29 -11.99
N THR A 30 -4.49 -11.73 -11.56
CA THR A 30 -5.19 -10.73 -12.38
C THR A 30 -4.33 -9.47 -12.38
N ILE A 31 -3.50 -9.31 -13.42
CA ILE A 31 -2.81 -8.05 -13.68
C ILE A 31 -3.89 -7.05 -14.07
N LEU A 32 -4.15 -6.05 -13.21
CA LEU A 32 -5.02 -4.94 -13.60
C LEU A 32 -4.33 -4.12 -14.71
N PRO A 33 -5.09 -3.63 -15.70
CA PRO A 33 -4.53 -2.77 -16.74
C PRO A 33 -3.92 -1.52 -16.12
N SER A 34 -2.79 -1.07 -16.66
CA SER A 34 -2.05 0.12 -16.19
C SER A 34 -2.04 1.27 -17.22
N SER A 35 -2.84 1.15 -18.29
CA SER A 35 -2.98 2.12 -19.36
C SER A 35 -4.30 1.93 -20.13
N GLY A 36 -4.66 2.90 -20.98
CA GLY A 36 -5.88 2.85 -21.80
C GLY A 36 -7.08 3.52 -21.15
N THR A 37 -8.28 3.14 -21.58
CA THR A 37 -9.56 3.70 -21.12
C THR A 37 -10.39 2.60 -20.49
N ALA A 38 -10.84 2.82 -19.25
CA ALA A 38 -11.72 1.91 -18.54
C ALA A 38 -13.14 1.93 -19.12
N SER A 39 -13.96 0.94 -18.75
CA SER A 39 -15.36 0.81 -19.19
C SER A 39 -16.23 2.03 -18.84
N ASN A 40 -15.84 2.79 -17.81
CA ASN A 40 -16.49 4.04 -17.41
C ASN A 40 -16.02 5.27 -18.23
N GLY A 41 -15.27 5.06 -19.31
CA GLY A 41 -14.76 6.11 -20.19
C GLY A 41 -13.60 6.92 -19.60
N LYS A 42 -13.06 6.55 -18.42
CA LYS A 42 -11.96 7.27 -17.76
C LYS A 42 -10.61 6.63 -18.12
N THR A 43 -9.57 7.45 -18.20
CA THR A 43 -8.21 6.97 -18.38
C THR A 43 -7.78 6.09 -17.21
N ILE A 44 -7.18 4.95 -17.51
CA ILE A 44 -6.54 4.08 -16.54
C ILE A 44 -5.14 4.61 -16.28
N PHE A 45 -4.84 4.91 -15.02
CA PHE A 45 -3.51 5.32 -14.60
C PHE A 45 -2.71 4.12 -14.11
N SER A 46 -1.45 4.06 -14.51
CA SER A 46 -0.43 3.27 -13.81
C SER A 46 -0.23 3.78 -12.38
N TRP A 47 0.42 2.98 -11.54
CA TRP A 47 0.73 3.36 -10.16
C TRP A 47 1.49 4.68 -10.07
N ASP A 48 2.47 4.92 -10.95
CA ASP A 48 3.24 6.16 -10.97
C ASP A 48 2.41 7.36 -11.43
N GLN A 49 1.56 7.18 -12.44
CA GLN A 49 0.65 8.24 -12.90
C GLN A 49 -0.38 8.61 -11.82
N ALA A 50 -0.90 7.60 -11.11
CA ALA A 50 -1.81 7.81 -9.99
C ALA A 50 -1.10 8.50 -8.82
N ALA A 51 0.11 8.08 -8.47
CA ALA A 51 0.93 8.72 -7.43
C ALA A 51 1.20 10.19 -7.78
N ALA A 52 1.64 10.47 -9.01
CA ALA A 52 1.87 11.84 -9.48
C ALA A 52 0.59 12.69 -9.41
N GLN A 53 -0.58 12.12 -9.72
CA GLN A 53 -1.84 12.85 -9.63
C GLN A 53 -2.28 13.12 -8.19
N ILE A 54 -2.05 12.18 -7.28
CA ILE A 54 -2.31 12.35 -5.84
C ILE A 54 -1.39 13.45 -5.29
N THR A 55 -0.12 13.48 -5.69
CA THR A 55 0.89 14.44 -5.23
C THR A 55 1.02 15.70 -6.09
N ARG A 56 0.08 15.97 -7.01
CA ARG A 56 0.19 17.05 -8.02
C ARG A 56 0.40 18.46 -7.47
N GLY A 57 0.08 18.70 -6.20
CA GLY A 57 0.29 19.98 -5.52
C GLY A 57 1.70 20.17 -4.98
N TRP A 58 2.58 19.17 -5.09
CA TRP A 58 3.95 19.26 -4.62
C TRP A 58 4.77 20.25 -5.50
N PRO A 59 5.73 21.02 -4.94
CA PRO A 59 6.20 21.04 -3.55
C PRO A 59 5.40 21.95 -2.60
N SER A 60 4.44 22.74 -3.10
CA SER A 60 3.80 23.79 -2.30
C SER A 60 2.87 23.29 -1.19
N VAL A 61 2.61 21.97 -1.11
CA VAL A 61 1.72 21.35 -0.12
C VAL A 61 2.40 20.32 0.79
N GLY A 62 3.72 20.13 0.67
CA GLY A 62 4.48 19.16 1.47
C GLY A 62 5.13 19.77 2.72
N TRP A 63 5.46 18.93 3.70
CA TRP A 63 6.24 19.33 4.88
C TRP A 63 7.74 19.47 4.58
N ASN A 64 8.20 18.94 3.44
CA ASN A 64 9.55 19.10 2.93
C ASN A 64 9.52 19.43 1.42
N LEU A 65 10.54 20.17 0.97
CA LEU A 65 10.75 20.55 -0.43
C LEU A 65 11.37 19.43 -1.29
N SER A 66 11.59 18.24 -0.73
CA SER A 66 12.16 17.08 -1.43
C SER A 66 11.41 15.78 -1.12
N LEU A 67 11.02 15.04 -2.14
CA LEU A 67 10.39 13.72 -2.01
C LEU A 67 11.43 12.64 -1.62
N GLY A 68 11.00 11.63 -0.87
CA GLY A 68 11.85 10.48 -0.49
C GLY A 68 12.82 10.75 0.68
N THR A 69 12.75 11.92 1.30
CA THR A 69 13.56 12.27 2.47
C THR A 69 12.86 11.89 3.77
N SER A 70 13.64 11.52 4.79
CA SER A 70 13.10 11.23 6.13
C SER A 70 12.51 12.48 6.76
N LEU A 71 11.38 12.33 7.46
CA LEU A 71 10.71 13.44 8.13
C LEU A 71 10.25 13.06 9.55
N SER A 72 10.50 13.93 10.52
CA SER A 72 9.94 13.80 11.86
C SER A 72 8.83 14.84 12.07
N ILE A 73 7.63 14.39 12.42
CA ILE A 73 6.45 15.23 12.63
C ILE A 73 6.00 15.08 14.08
N THR A 74 5.78 16.19 14.77
CA THR A 74 5.18 16.19 16.10
C THR A 74 3.66 16.29 16.04
N TYR A 75 2.95 15.57 16.91
CA TYR A 75 1.50 15.64 16.99
C TYR A 75 0.99 15.68 18.44
N ALA A 76 -0.23 16.18 18.62
CA ALA A 76 -0.90 16.19 19.92
C ALA A 76 -2.42 16.20 19.75
N PHE A 77 -3.12 15.49 20.65
CA PHE A 77 -4.58 15.57 20.76
C PHE A 77 -4.97 16.82 21.54
N ARG A 78 -5.77 17.69 20.92
CA ARG A 78 -6.16 18.96 21.54
C ARG A 78 -7.02 18.73 22.79
N ALA A 79 -6.67 19.41 23.88
CA ALA A 79 -7.47 19.45 25.10
C ALA A 79 -8.45 20.65 25.14
N THR A 80 -8.21 21.67 24.32
CA THR A 80 -9.03 22.89 24.26
C THR A 80 -9.24 23.29 22.80
N ALA A 81 -10.32 24.04 22.56
CA ALA A 81 -10.61 24.61 21.26
C ALA A 81 -9.47 25.57 20.84
N PRO A 82 -8.99 25.49 19.59
CA PRO A 82 -8.01 26.45 19.08
C PRO A 82 -8.64 27.83 18.90
N THR A 83 -7.83 28.88 19.04
CA THR A 83 -8.18 30.26 18.65
C THR A 83 -7.11 30.77 17.68
N PRO A 84 -7.47 31.17 16.44
CA PRO A 84 -8.82 31.17 15.85
C PRO A 84 -9.28 29.77 15.39
N MET A 85 -10.59 29.51 15.52
CA MET A 85 -11.26 28.42 14.82
C MET A 85 -11.46 28.83 13.35
N PRO A 86 -11.26 27.93 12.37
CA PRO A 86 -11.66 28.18 10.99
C PRO A 86 -13.15 28.57 10.88
N GLU A 87 -13.47 29.42 9.91
CA GLU A 87 -14.76 30.15 9.81
C GLU A 87 -16.01 29.25 9.76
N ASP A 88 -15.86 27.97 9.39
CA ASP A 88 -16.96 26.99 9.29
C ASP A 88 -16.90 25.87 10.35
N THR A 89 -16.27 26.13 11.50
CA THR A 89 -16.14 25.13 12.57
C THR A 89 -16.66 25.65 13.91
N ALA A 90 -17.52 24.86 14.56
CA ALA A 90 -18.05 25.14 15.89
C ALA A 90 -18.18 23.85 16.70
N GLY A 91 -18.33 23.96 18.02
CA GLY A 91 -18.61 22.81 18.90
C GLY A 91 -17.43 21.86 19.08
N PHE A 92 -16.28 22.38 19.52
CA PHE A 92 -15.11 21.55 19.80
C PHE A 92 -15.41 20.44 20.80
N SER A 93 -15.04 19.22 20.45
CA SER A 93 -15.02 18.06 21.34
C SER A 93 -13.64 17.42 21.32
N ARG A 94 -13.19 16.94 22.48
CA ARG A 94 -11.93 16.20 22.59
C ARG A 94 -12.07 14.83 21.95
N PHE A 95 -10.94 14.29 21.49
CA PHE A 95 -10.88 12.88 21.10
C PHE A 95 -11.14 12.00 22.32
N SER A 96 -12.02 11.02 22.13
CA SER A 96 -12.21 9.92 23.07
C SER A 96 -11.01 8.96 23.03
N ALA A 97 -10.89 8.10 24.04
CA ALA A 97 -9.84 7.09 24.08
C ALA A 97 -9.83 6.18 22.84
N ALA A 98 -11.00 5.76 22.36
CA ALA A 98 -11.10 4.93 21.14
C ALA A 98 -10.61 5.66 19.89
N GLN A 99 -10.89 6.97 19.76
CA GLN A 99 -10.42 7.77 18.62
C GLN A 99 -8.91 8.00 18.68
N ILE A 100 -8.34 8.19 19.87
CA ILE A 100 -6.88 8.28 20.07
C ILE A 100 -6.21 7.01 19.57
N THR A 101 -6.63 5.84 20.06
CA THR A 101 -6.04 4.55 19.67
C THR A 101 -6.15 4.29 18.16
N ALA A 102 -7.30 4.59 17.55
CA ALA A 102 -7.47 4.43 16.10
C ALA A 102 -6.56 5.38 15.29
N THR A 103 -6.34 6.59 15.81
CA THR A 103 -5.46 7.58 15.16
C THR A 103 -4.00 7.15 15.24
N GLU A 104 -3.55 6.68 16.40
CA GLU A 104 -2.18 6.18 16.58
C GLU A 104 -1.87 5.01 15.64
N LEU A 105 -2.82 4.07 15.47
CA LEU A 105 -2.66 2.98 14.51
C LEU A 105 -2.60 3.47 13.07
N ALA A 106 -3.43 4.44 12.70
CA ALA A 106 -3.39 5.03 11.36
C ALA A 106 -2.05 5.74 11.09
N LEU A 107 -1.52 6.49 12.07
CA LEU A 107 -0.20 7.12 11.98
C LEU A 107 0.91 6.07 11.83
N GLN A 108 0.82 4.95 12.56
CA GLN A 108 1.75 3.84 12.43
C GLN A 108 1.74 3.26 11.00
N GLN A 109 0.56 2.97 10.43
CA GLN A 109 0.41 2.45 9.07
C GLN A 109 1.07 3.37 8.02
N TRP A 110 0.97 4.69 8.20
CA TRP A 110 1.68 5.63 7.32
C TRP A 110 3.20 5.58 7.51
N SER A 111 3.70 5.49 8.75
CA SER A 111 5.14 5.38 9.02
C SER A 111 5.78 4.07 8.56
N GLU A 112 4.99 3.01 8.37
CA GLU A 112 5.49 1.71 7.87
C GLU A 112 5.83 1.76 6.38
N VAL A 113 5.11 2.57 5.60
CA VAL A 113 5.28 2.67 4.14
C VAL A 113 5.99 3.94 3.69
N ALA A 114 6.00 4.98 4.53
CA ALA A 114 6.68 6.24 4.28
C ALA A 114 7.79 6.42 5.31
N ASN A 115 8.94 6.96 4.88
CA ASN A 115 10.09 7.26 5.75
C ASN A 115 9.77 8.47 6.68
N ILE A 116 8.79 8.31 7.57
CA ILE A 116 8.23 9.37 8.43
C ILE A 116 8.14 8.83 9.85
N THR A 117 8.52 9.64 10.84
CA THR A 117 8.36 9.34 12.27
C THR A 117 7.39 10.32 12.91
N PHE A 118 6.45 9.81 13.69
CA PHE A 118 5.51 10.61 14.48
C PHE A 118 5.89 10.58 15.96
N THR A 119 5.93 11.74 16.60
CA THR A 119 6.31 11.91 18.03
C THR A 119 5.36 12.82 18.78
#